data_AF-F1LFA3-F1
#
_entry.id   AF-F1LFA3-F1
#
_cell.length_a   1.000
_cell.length_b   1.000
_cell.length_c   1.000
_cell.angle_alpha   90.00
_cell.angle_beta   90.00
_cell.angle_gamma   90.00
#
_symmetry.space_group_name_H-M   'P 1'
#
loop_
_entity.id
_entity.type
_entity.pdbx_description
1 polymer ?
#
loop_
_entity_poly.entity_id
_entity_poly.type
_entity_poly.pdbx_seq_one_letter_code
_entity_poly.pdbx_strand_id
1 'polypeptide(L)'
;MHVVCWNQFQVSYAIGVAKPLSVMVFSFGTSALEEHELLQIVNDNFDLRPGKIIKELNLKRPMYQVTAENGHFGHEEFPWEQPKPLRISPELLKKSKGRPKAAHETGAIAH
;
A
#
# COMPACT_ATOMS: atom_id res chain seq x y z
N MET A 1 5.98 3.97 -21.84
CA MET A 1 5.46 2.64 -21.45
C MET A 1 5.28 2.67 -19.94
N HIS A 2 4.08 2.97 -19.44
CA HIS A 2 3.80 2.95 -18.00
C HIS A 2 3.67 1.49 -17.60
N VAL A 3 4.69 0.95 -16.93
CA VAL A 3 4.57 -0.34 -16.25
C VAL A 3 3.63 -0.10 -15.08
N VAL A 4 2.42 -0.65 -15.16
CA VAL A 4 1.47 -0.67 -14.05
C VAL A 4 1.85 -1.85 -13.16
N CYS A 5 2.34 -1.55 -11.95
CA CYS A 5 2.64 -2.57 -10.95
C CYS A 5 1.38 -2.86 -10.13
N TRP A 6 0.96 -4.12 -10.10
CA TRP A 6 -0.13 -4.58 -9.25
C TRP A 6 0.43 -4.97 -7.90
N ASN A 7 -0.10 -4.39 -6.84
CA ASN A 7 0.34 -4.66 -5.48
C ASN A 7 -0.86 -5.02 -4.60
N GLN A 8 -0.70 -6.02 -3.76
CA GLN A 8 -1.59 -6.31 -2.64
C GLN A 8 -0.93 -5.87 -1.34
N PHE A 9 -1.69 -5.19 -0.50
CA PHE A 9 -1.26 -4.72 0.80
C PHE A 9 -2.04 -5.44 1.91
N GLN A 10 -1.34 -5.90 2.95
CA GLN A 10 -1.96 -6.51 4.12
C GLN A 10 -1.36 -5.95 5.40
N VAL A 11 -2.20 -5.75 6.41
CA VAL A 11 -1.81 -5.24 7.72
C VAL A 11 -2.62 -5.94 8.81
N SER A 12 -1.98 -6.26 9.94
CA SER A 12 -2.62 -6.89 11.09
C SER A 12 -2.35 -6.12 12.39
N TYR A 13 -3.31 -6.15 13.32
CA TYR A 13 -3.24 -5.46 14.61
C TYR A 13 -3.70 -6.37 15.75
N ALA A 14 -3.10 -6.20 16.93
CA ALA A 14 -3.65 -6.69 18.19
C ALA A 14 -4.49 -5.60 18.87
N ILE A 15 -5.56 -6.01 19.55
CA ILE A 15 -6.40 -5.10 20.34
C ILE A 15 -5.53 -4.41 21.40
N GLY A 16 -5.60 -3.08 21.46
CA GLY A 16 -4.81 -2.27 22.41
C GLY A 16 -3.36 -1.99 21.98
N VAL A 17 -2.89 -2.55 20.86
CA VAL A 17 -1.53 -2.32 20.36
C VAL A 17 -1.57 -1.31 19.21
N ALA A 18 -0.90 -0.17 19.38
CA ALA A 18 -0.93 0.89 18.39
C ALA A 18 -0.15 0.56 17.11
N LYS A 19 0.98 -0.16 17.23
CA LYS A 19 1.80 -0.57 16.08
C LYS A 19 1.22 -1.84 15.43
N PRO A 20 1.26 -1.96 14.10
CA PRO A 20 0.86 -3.20 13.43
C PRO A 20 1.75 -4.36 13.87
N LEU A 21 1.15 -5.56 13.93
CA LEU A 21 1.89 -6.80 14.19
C LEU A 21 2.64 -7.26 12.94
N SER A 22 2.00 -7.14 11.78
CA SER A 22 2.60 -7.43 10.48
C SER A 22 2.11 -6.46 9.42
N VAL A 23 3.00 -6.19 8.46
CA VAL A 23 2.73 -5.42 7.24
C VAL A 23 3.36 -6.20 6.09
N MET A 24 2.60 -6.47 5.04
CA MET A 24 3.06 -7.25 3.89
C MET A 24 2.65 -6.57 2.59
N VAL A 25 3.57 -6.57 1.62
CA VAL A 25 3.36 -6.07 0.26
C VAL A 25 3.71 -7.19 -0.70
N PHE A 26 2.77 -7.56 -1.56
CA PHE A 26 2.96 -8.58 -2.58
C PHE A 26 2.77 -7.97 -3.97
N SER A 27 3.74 -8.12 -4.88
CA SER A 27 3.72 -7.43 -6.18
C SER A 27 3.35 -8.31 -7.37
N PHE A 28 2.94 -9.56 -7.15
CA PHE A 28 2.56 -10.53 -8.21
C PHE A 28 3.59 -10.63 -9.36
N GLY A 29 4.89 -10.45 -9.08
CA GLY A 29 5.94 -10.42 -10.10
C GLY A 29 5.92 -9.24 -11.07
N THR A 30 5.09 -8.21 -10.83
CA THR A 30 4.96 -7.04 -11.72
C THR A 30 5.89 -5.88 -11.37
N SER A 31 6.51 -5.93 -10.19
CA SER A 31 7.47 -4.92 -9.71
C SER A 31 8.92 -5.28 -10.06
N ALA A 32 9.74 -4.26 -10.32
CA ALA A 32 11.20 -4.39 -10.39
C ALA A 32 11.88 -4.36 -9.01
N LEU A 33 11.14 -3.95 -7.98
CA LEU A 33 11.55 -3.98 -6.58
C LEU A 33 11.11 -5.30 -5.93
N GLU A 34 11.94 -5.79 -5.02
CA GLU A 34 11.62 -6.91 -4.14
C GLU A 34 10.58 -6.49 -3.08
N GLU A 35 9.85 -7.46 -2.52
CA GLU A 35 8.80 -7.20 -1.53
C GLU A 35 9.32 -6.47 -0.28
N HIS A 36 10.52 -6.80 0.18
CA HIS A 36 11.13 -6.12 1.33
C HIS A 36 11.49 -4.65 1.02
N GLU A 37 11.82 -4.33 -0.24
CA GLU A 37 12.10 -2.96 -0.66
C GLU A 37 10.81 -2.15 -0.80
N LEU A 38 9.74 -2.78 -1.31
CA LEU A 38 8.41 -2.18 -1.32
C LEU A 38 7.91 -1.93 0.11
N LEU A 39 8.09 -2.89 1.01
CA LEU A 39 7.77 -2.75 2.42
C LEU A 39 8.57 -1.61 3.08
N GLN A 40 9.85 -1.47 2.74
CA GLN A 40 10.68 -0.35 3.20
C GLN A 40 10.08 1.00 2.75
N ILE A 41 9.69 1.13 1.49
CA ILE A 41 9.03 2.34 0.96
C ILE A 41 7.74 2.63 1.74
N VAL A 42 6.93 1.61 2.04
CA VAL A 42 5.70 1.81 2.83
C VAL A 42 6.04 2.33 4.23
N ASN A 43 6.97 1.69 4.94
CA ASN A 43 7.34 2.05 6.31
C ASN A 43 7.94 3.46 6.40
N ASP A 44 8.66 3.90 5.38
CA ASP A 44 9.26 5.24 5.32
C ASP A 44 8.24 6.35 5.05
N ASN A 45 7.07 6.01 4.51
CA ASN A 45 6.08 6.98 4.04
C ASN A 45 4.76 6.97 4.82
N PHE A 46 4.41 5.87 5.48
CA PHE A 46 3.12 5.69 6.12
C PHE A 46 3.26 5.31 7.59
N ASP A 47 2.67 6.13 8.46
CA ASP A 47 2.51 5.81 9.88
C ASP A 47 1.21 5.03 10.08
N LEU A 48 1.31 3.71 10.01
CA LEU A 48 0.17 2.79 10.03
C LEU A 48 -0.49 2.64 11.41
N ARG A 49 -0.14 3.47 12.41
CA ARG A 49 -0.85 3.42 13.69
C ARG A 49 -2.29 3.93 13.49
N PRO A 50 -3.33 3.29 14.05
CA PRO A 50 -4.73 3.69 13.81
C PRO A 50 -5.01 5.17 14.09
N GLY A 51 -4.47 5.71 15.19
CA GLY A 51 -4.63 7.13 15.52
C GLY A 51 -3.97 8.09 14.52
N LYS A 52 -2.91 7.64 13.84
CA LYS A 52 -2.21 8.40 12.80
C LYS A 52 -2.96 8.35 11.48
N ILE A 53 -3.47 7.17 11.09
CA ILE A 53 -4.36 7.01 9.93
C ILE A 53 -5.59 7.93 10.06
N ILE A 54 -6.26 7.90 11.21
CA ILE A 54 -7.43 8.76 11.48
C ILE A 54 -7.09 10.24 11.33
N LYS A 55 -5.91 10.65 11.79
CA LYS A 55 -5.46 12.04 11.72
C LYS A 55 -5.08 12.46 10.31
N GLU A 56 -4.27 11.66 9.61
CA GLU A 56 -3.79 11.96 8.25
C GLU A 56 -4.93 12.01 7.24
N LEU A 57 -5.89 11.10 7.34
CA LEU A 57 -7.05 11.04 6.44
C LEU A 57 -8.25 11.87 6.93
N ASN A 58 -8.12 12.56 8.06
CA ASN A 58 -9.19 13.35 8.69
C ASN A 58 -10.53 12.59 8.82
N LEU A 59 -10.49 11.38 9.39
CA LEU A 59 -11.61 10.44 9.38
C LEU A 59 -12.72 10.78 10.40
N LYS A 60 -12.52 11.74 11.31
CA LYS A 60 -13.51 12.08 12.35
C LYS A 60 -14.64 13.03 11.87
N ARG A 61 -14.83 13.17 10.57
CA ARG A 61 -15.87 14.03 9.97
C ARG A 61 -17.03 13.19 9.44
N PRO A 62 -18.27 13.72 9.38
CA PRO A 62 -19.42 12.99 8.88
C PRO A 62 -19.36 12.87 7.34
N MET A 63 -18.64 11.87 6.84
CA MET A 63 -18.46 11.63 5.40
C MET A 63 -18.82 10.21 4.95
N TYR A 64 -19.27 9.35 5.86
CA TYR A 64 -19.46 7.93 5.59
C TYR A 64 -20.75 7.58 4.84
N GLN A 65 -21.75 8.48 4.84
CA GLN A 65 -23.03 8.22 4.17
C GLN A 65 -22.84 8.03 2.66
N VAL A 66 -22.03 8.87 2.03
CA VAL A 66 -21.72 8.76 0.58
C VAL A 66 -20.93 7.50 0.23
N THR A 67 -20.22 6.91 1.20
CA THR A 67 -19.46 5.67 0.98
C THR A 67 -20.34 4.42 0.92
N ALA A 68 -21.63 4.53 1.31
CA ALA A 68 -22.57 3.41 1.33
C ALA A 68 -23.21 3.15 -0.06
N GLU A 69 -22.92 4.00 -1.04
CA GLU A 69 -23.38 3.86 -2.41
C GLU A 69 -22.20 3.53 -3.32
N ASN A 70 -22.37 2.60 -4.27
CA ASN A 70 -21.41 2.32 -5.34
C ASN A 70 -19.96 2.03 -4.88
N GLY A 71 -19.79 1.45 -3.68
CA GLY A 71 -18.51 0.98 -3.15
C GLY A 71 -17.63 2.06 -2.49
N HIS A 72 -16.62 1.63 -1.75
CA HIS A 72 -15.78 2.52 -0.92
C HIS A 72 -14.53 3.06 -1.62
N PHE A 73 -14.20 2.56 -2.81
CA PHE A 73 -12.97 2.89 -3.54
C PHE A 73 -13.27 3.37 -4.96
N GLY A 74 -12.35 4.13 -5.56
CA GLY A 74 -12.47 4.69 -6.91
C GLY A 74 -13.21 6.04 -7.00
N HIS A 75 -13.45 6.69 -5.86
CA HIS A 75 -14.16 7.97 -5.76
C HIS A 75 -13.22 9.08 -5.29
N GLU A 76 -12.91 10.02 -6.18
CA GLU A 76 -11.88 11.05 -5.94
C GLU A 76 -12.14 11.92 -4.70
N GLU A 77 -13.39 12.06 -4.25
CA GLU A 77 -13.74 12.82 -3.06
C GLU A 77 -13.26 12.19 -1.74
N PHE A 78 -12.90 10.90 -1.74
CA PHE A 78 -12.49 10.20 -0.53
C PHE A 78 -11.01 10.45 -0.20
N PRO A 79 -10.68 10.69 1.09
CA PRO A 79 -9.34 11.08 1.48
C PRO A 79 -8.30 9.98 1.26
N TRP A 80 -8.71 8.71 1.22
CA TRP A 80 -7.83 7.58 0.92
C TRP A 80 -7.58 7.36 -0.57
N GLU A 81 -8.34 8.00 -1.45
CA GLU A 81 -8.12 7.98 -2.90
C GLU A 81 -7.10 9.02 -3.35
N GLN A 82 -6.73 9.95 -2.47
CA GLN A 82 -5.76 11.00 -2.77
C GLN A 82 -4.32 10.47 -2.72
N PRO A 83 -3.60 10.39 -3.86
CA PRO A 83 -2.27 9.79 -3.89
C PRO A 83 -1.26 10.63 -3.10
N LYS A 84 -0.58 9.99 -2.14
CA LYS A 84 0.50 10.62 -1.37
C LYS A 84 1.81 10.59 -2.18
N PRO A 85 2.49 11.73 -2.38
CA PRO A 85 3.84 11.73 -2.93
C PRO A 85 4.78 10.93 -2.03
N LEU A 86 5.45 9.91 -2.60
CA LEU A 86 6.33 9.03 -1.86
C LEU A 86 7.77 9.56 -1.86
N ARG A 87 8.42 9.48 -0.70
CA ARG A 87 9.86 9.64 -0.54
C ARG A 87 10.52 8.29 -0.81
N ILE A 88 11.26 8.21 -1.91
CA ILE A 88 11.96 6.98 -2.33
C ILE A 88 13.45 7.31 -2.43
N SER A 89 14.30 6.44 -1.91
CA SER A 89 15.76 6.64 -2.00
C SER A 89 16.21 6.62 -3.48
N PRO A 90 17.29 7.35 -3.84
CA PRO A 90 17.76 7.38 -5.23
C PRO A 90 18.08 6.00 -5.80
N GLU A 91 18.56 5.08 -4.96
CA GLU A 91 18.88 3.71 -5.34
C GLU A 91 17.62 2.90 -5.70
N LEU A 92 16.60 2.94 -4.83
CA LEU A 92 15.32 2.27 -5.07
C LEU A 92 14.59 2.88 -6.27
N LEU A 93 14.67 4.20 -6.44
CA LEU A 93 14.08 4.89 -7.59
C LEU A 93 14.76 4.51 -8.91
N LYS A 94 16.08 4.28 -8.89
CA LYS A 94 16.80 3.77 -10.06
C LYS A 94 16.38 2.33 -10.37
N LYS A 95 16.28 1.48 -9.34
CA LYS A 95 15.89 0.07 -9.46
C LYS A 95 14.45 -0.10 -9.95
N SER A 96 13.51 0.73 -9.48
CA SER A 96 12.09 0.66 -9.86
C SER A 96 11.82 0.92 -11.34
N LYS A 97 12.76 1.58 -12.05
CA LYS A 97 12.70 1.81 -13.50
C LYS A 97 13.21 0.62 -14.32
N GLY A 98 13.79 -0.39 -13.67
CA GLY A 98 14.25 -1.62 -14.33
C GLY A 98 13.09 -2.49 -14.82
N ARG A 99 13.41 -3.55 -15.57
CA ARG A 99 12.44 -4.57 -15.94
C ARG A 99 12.04 -5.36 -14.68
N PRO A 100 10.75 -5.75 -14.51
CA PRO A 100 10.35 -6.70 -13.49
C PRO A 100 11.21 -7.95 -13.59
N LYS A 101 11.66 -8.50 -12.45
CA LYS A 101 12.33 -9.80 -12.47
C LYS A 101 11.32 -10.84 -12.96
N ALA A 102 11.77 -11.75 -13.82
CA ALA A 102 10.97 -12.91 -14.19
C ALA A 102 10.51 -13.61 -12.90
N ALA A 103 9.22 -13.95 -12.82
CA ALA A 103 8.60 -14.50 -11.63
C ALA A 103 9.47 -15.65 -11.09
N HIS A 104 9.85 -15.58 -9.81
CA HIS A 104 10.37 -16.75 -9.14
C HIS A 104 9.24 -17.76 -9.14
N GLU A 105 9.42 -18.88 -9.84
CA GLU A 105 8.49 -20.02 -9.81
C GLU A 105 8.21 -20.35 -8.35
N THR A 106 7.05 -19.92 -7.86
CA THR A 106 6.49 -20.33 -6.59
C THR A 106 5.21 -21.05 -6.97
N GLY A 107 5.33 -22.38 -6.95
CA GLY A 107 4.25 -23.28 -7.28
C GLY A 107 3.00 -22.99 -6.46
N ALA A 108 1.86 -23.18 -7.14
CA ALA A 108 0.57 -23.60 -6.60
C ALA A 108 0.27 -23.26 -5.13
N ILE A 109 -0.60 -22.28 -4.91
CA ILE A 109 -1.78 -22.48 -4.06
C ILE A 109 -2.95 -21.76 -4.72
N ALA A 110 -3.79 -22.53 -5.41
CA ALA A 110 -5.19 -22.19 -5.57
C ALA A 110 -5.87 -22.43 -4.22
N HIS A 111 -6.55 -21.42 -3.68
CA HIS A 111 -7.73 -21.51 -2.82
C HIS A 111 -8.47 -20.18 -2.84
#